data_AF-A0A920IFL3-F1
#
_entry.id   AF-A0A920IFL3-F1
#
_cell.length_a   1.000
_cell.length_b   1.000
_cell.length_c   1.000
_cell.angle_alpha   90.00
_cell.angle_beta   90.00
_cell.angle_gamma   90.00
#
_symmetry.space_group_name_H-M   'P 1'
#
loop_
_entity.id
_entity.type
_entity.pdbx_description
1 polymer ?
#
loop_
_entity_poly.entity_id
_entity_poly.type
_entity_poly.pdbx_seq_one_letter_code
_entity_poly.pdbx_strand_id
1 'polypeptide(L)'
;MLHLEGAEPVSPALTELDSFYAMGGQIHRPALVTAECFRHWCALQLSGSPDQGTGLTDAGKALVKACDQMNILLDVSHLNEAGFWDIARLSQQPLLASHSNAHALCPSPRNLTDRQLDAVAESGGLVGSVLPQPICAVMVAKTQQQISNL
;
A
#
# COMPACT_ATOMS: atom_id res chain seq x y z
N MET A 1 3.36 -15.80 5.76
CA MET A 1 3.03 -14.89 4.65
C MET A 1 4.33 -14.34 4.12
N LEU A 2 4.56 -14.40 2.81
CA LEU A 2 5.70 -13.73 2.18
C LEU A 2 5.29 -12.28 1.87
N HIS A 3 6.15 -11.30 2.11
CA HIS A 3 5.89 -9.91 1.78
C HIS A 3 7.12 -9.32 1.09
N LEU A 4 6.90 -8.62 -0.01
CA LEU A 4 7.95 -7.93 -0.75
C LEU A 4 7.75 -6.43 -0.56
N GLU A 5 8.68 -5.79 0.16
CA GLU A 5 8.72 -4.33 0.31
C GLU A 5 9.50 -3.74 -0.87
N GLY A 6 8.78 -3.37 -1.93
CA GLY A 6 9.35 -2.96 -3.20
C GLY A 6 9.08 -3.99 -4.30
N ALA A 7 9.10 -3.52 -5.54
CA ALA A 7 8.84 -4.32 -6.74
C ALA A 7 10.04 -4.34 -7.69
N GLU A 8 11.22 -3.99 -7.20
CA GLU A 8 12.50 -3.98 -7.92
C GLU A 8 12.90 -5.38 -8.40
N PRO A 9 12.63 -6.45 -7.63
CA PRO A 9 12.87 -7.81 -8.11
C PRO A 9 11.91 -8.26 -9.23
N VAL A 10 10.85 -7.48 -9.53
CA VAL A 10 9.86 -7.80 -10.56
C VAL A 10 10.17 -6.97 -11.80
N SER A 11 10.51 -7.65 -12.89
CA SER A 11 10.75 -6.98 -14.17
C SER A 11 9.45 -6.42 -14.76
N PRO A 12 9.51 -5.45 -15.69
CA PRO A 12 8.31 -5.00 -16.42
C PRO A 12 7.60 -6.10 -17.23
N ALA A 13 8.29 -7.22 -17.50
CA ALA A 13 7.70 -8.40 -18.14
C ALA A 13 6.92 -9.29 -17.16
N LEU A 14 7.00 -9.00 -15.85
CA LEU A 14 6.27 -9.68 -14.77
C LEU A 14 6.59 -11.17 -14.61
N THR A 15 7.68 -11.64 -15.23
CA THR A 15 8.08 -13.06 -15.29
C THR A 15 8.38 -13.65 -13.91
N GLU A 16 8.74 -12.81 -12.95
CA GLU A 16 9.13 -13.23 -11.60
C GLU A 16 7.92 -13.44 -10.68
N LEU A 17 6.74 -12.90 -11.02
CA LEU A 17 5.55 -12.95 -10.17
C LEU A 17 5.11 -14.38 -9.87
N ASP A 18 5.14 -15.27 -10.86
CA ASP A 18 4.79 -16.69 -10.67
C ASP A 18 5.72 -17.37 -9.67
N SER A 19 7.01 -17.03 -9.70
CA SER A 19 8.00 -17.58 -8.77
C SER A 19 7.78 -17.06 -7.36
N PHE A 20 7.55 -15.75 -7.19
CA PHE A 20 7.24 -15.17 -5.89
C PHE A 20 5.92 -15.71 -5.31
N TYR A 21 4.91 -15.88 -6.17
CA TYR A 21 3.63 -16.47 -5.81
C TYR A 21 3.80 -17.92 -5.33
N ALA A 22 4.57 -18.73 -6.05
CA ALA A 22 4.86 -20.12 -5.67
C ALA A 22 5.60 -20.21 -4.33
N MET A 23 6.55 -19.31 -4.07
CA MET A 23 7.30 -19.27 -2.80
C MET A 23 6.44 -18.84 -1.60
N GLY A 24 5.39 -18.04 -1.83
CA GLY A 24 4.46 -17.63 -0.77
C GLY A 24 3.66 -18.81 -0.19
N GLY A 25 3.38 -19.86 -0.98
CA GLY A 25 2.56 -21.00 -0.56
C GLY A 25 1.06 -20.69 -0.50
N GLN A 26 0.21 -21.73 -0.58
CA GLN A 26 -1.25 -21.58 -0.75
C GLN A 26 -1.97 -20.86 0.40
N ILE A 27 -1.45 -20.96 1.63
CA ILE A 27 -2.03 -20.36 2.85
C ILE A 27 -1.53 -18.91 3.03
N HIS A 28 -0.50 -18.49 2.30
CA HIS A 28 0.37 -17.36 2.65
C HIS A 28 0.62 -16.51 1.40
N ARG A 29 -0.47 -16.12 0.71
CA ARG A 29 -0.40 -15.31 -0.50
C ARG A 29 0.50 -14.09 -0.29
N PRO A 30 1.39 -13.79 -1.24
CA PRO A 30 2.29 -12.67 -1.06
C PRO A 30 1.52 -11.35 -1.07
N ALA A 31 1.99 -10.40 -0.28
CA ALA A 31 1.64 -9.00 -0.46
C ALA A 31 2.84 -8.27 -1.07
N LEU A 32 2.60 -7.46 -2.10
CA LEU A 32 3.63 -6.71 -2.82
C LEU A 32 3.44 -5.21 -2.55
N VAL A 33 4.48 -4.57 -2.01
CA VAL A 33 4.61 -3.10 -2.01
C VAL A 33 5.13 -2.70 -3.38
N THR A 34 4.36 -1.89 -4.09
CA THR A 34 4.80 -1.35 -5.39
C THR A 34 5.64 -0.11 -5.12
N ALA A 35 6.97 -0.14 -5.25
CA ALA A 35 7.71 1.11 -5.03
C ALA A 35 8.90 1.47 -5.93
N GLU A 36 10.01 0.76 -6.09
CA GLU A 36 11.18 1.43 -6.72
C GLU A 36 11.37 1.26 -8.22
N CYS A 37 10.59 0.46 -8.94
CA CYS A 37 10.66 0.46 -10.41
C CYS A 37 9.56 1.29 -11.12
N PHE A 38 8.55 1.75 -10.39
CA PHE A 38 7.30 2.25 -11.00
C PHE A 38 6.81 3.64 -10.52
N ARG A 39 7.74 4.38 -9.87
CA ARG A 39 7.79 5.82 -9.48
C ARG A 39 7.05 6.30 -8.22
N HIS A 40 7.83 7.08 -7.45
CA HIS A 40 7.57 7.95 -6.30
C HIS A 40 7.30 7.29 -4.94
N TRP A 41 8.38 6.79 -4.34
CA TRP A 41 8.50 6.58 -2.91
C TRP A 41 8.31 7.90 -2.15
N CYS A 42 7.43 7.92 -1.16
CA CYS A 42 7.37 9.04 -0.22
C CYS A 42 8.69 9.12 0.56
N ALA A 43 9.47 10.18 0.29
CA ALA A 43 10.72 10.43 0.98
C ALA A 43 10.55 10.36 2.51
N LEU A 44 11.59 9.91 3.22
CA LEU A 44 11.66 9.94 4.70
C LEU A 44 11.76 11.40 5.19
N GLN A 45 10.73 12.19 4.91
CA GLN A 45 10.57 13.54 5.41
C GLN A 45 9.73 13.47 6.68
N LEU A 46 10.16 14.21 7.69
CA LEU A 46 9.43 14.32 8.95
C LEU A 46 8.13 15.12 8.80
N SER A 47 8.04 15.94 7.75
CA SER A 47 6.86 16.74 7.43
C SER A 47 6.75 16.96 5.92
N GLY A 48 5.55 16.91 5.36
CA GLY A 48 5.30 17.16 3.95
C GLY A 48 3.97 16.59 3.45
N SER A 49 3.59 16.98 2.24
CA SER A 49 2.40 16.44 1.56
C SER A 49 2.67 15.02 1.05
N PRO A 50 1.75 14.06 1.19
CA PRO A 50 1.86 12.76 0.52
C PRO A 50 1.83 12.87 -1.02
N ASP A 51 1.34 13.97 -1.58
CA ASP A 51 1.46 14.28 -3.00
C ASP A 51 2.90 14.71 -3.35
N GLN A 52 3.69 13.73 -3.78
CA GLN A 52 5.11 13.87 -4.11
C GLN A 52 5.39 13.73 -5.62
N GLY A 53 4.38 13.75 -6.48
CA GLY A 53 4.58 13.71 -7.93
C GLY A 53 3.59 12.81 -8.69
N THR A 54 4.04 12.26 -9.82
CA THR A 54 3.15 11.48 -10.70
C THR A 54 2.83 10.09 -10.13
N GLY A 55 1.71 9.52 -10.55
CA GLY A 55 1.28 8.19 -10.16
C GLY A 55 2.02 7.07 -10.88
N LEU A 56 1.37 5.91 -11.00
CA LEU A 56 1.96 4.70 -11.55
C LEU A 56 2.31 4.85 -13.02
N THR A 57 3.46 4.28 -13.41
CA THR A 57 3.77 4.06 -14.83
C THR A 57 2.86 3.00 -15.45
N ASP A 58 2.86 2.89 -16.78
CA ASP A 58 2.06 1.85 -17.47
C ASP A 58 2.46 0.43 -17.07
N ALA A 59 3.74 0.19 -16.79
CA ALA A 59 4.21 -1.07 -16.24
C ALA A 59 3.71 -1.28 -14.79
N GLY A 60 3.65 -0.23 -13.97
CA GLY A 60 3.03 -0.30 -12.63
C GLY A 60 1.54 -0.63 -12.70
N LYS A 61 0.81 -0.06 -13.66
CA LYS A 61 -0.61 -0.40 -13.90
C LYS A 61 -0.79 -1.84 -14.38
N ALA A 62 0.14 -2.34 -15.21
CA ALA A 62 0.14 -3.75 -15.63
C ALA A 62 0.41 -4.69 -14.45
N LEU A 63 1.34 -4.33 -13.55
CA LEU A 63 1.62 -5.05 -12.32
C LEU A 63 0.38 -5.15 -11.42
N VAL A 64 -0.34 -4.04 -11.19
CA VAL A 64 -1.59 -4.03 -10.41
C VAL A 64 -2.58 -5.06 -10.95
N LYS A 65 -2.80 -5.08 -12.28
CA LYS A 65 -3.71 -6.02 -12.93
C LYS A 65 -3.26 -7.47 -12.78
N ALA A 66 -1.96 -7.73 -12.90
CA ALA A 66 -1.41 -9.08 -12.72
C ALA A 66 -1.56 -9.55 -11.27
N CYS A 67 -1.26 -8.69 -10.30
CA CYS A 67 -1.45 -8.98 -8.88
C CYS A 67 -2.92 -9.32 -8.57
N ASP A 68 -3.88 -8.52 -9.08
CA ASP A 68 -5.31 -8.80 -8.93
C ASP A 68 -5.71 -10.17 -9.49
N GLN A 69 -5.24 -10.51 -10.70
CA GLN A 69 -5.50 -11.80 -11.36
C GLN A 69 -4.95 -12.99 -10.55
N MET A 70 -3.80 -12.79 -9.91
CA MET A 70 -3.14 -13.80 -9.08
C MET A 70 -3.64 -13.80 -7.64
N ASN A 71 -4.54 -12.87 -7.26
CA ASN A 71 -4.96 -12.60 -5.89
C ASN A 71 -3.81 -12.26 -4.93
N ILE A 72 -2.80 -11.56 -5.44
CA ILE A 72 -1.72 -10.97 -4.65
C ILE A 72 -2.25 -9.65 -4.09
N LEU A 73 -2.14 -9.46 -2.78
CA LEU A 73 -2.55 -8.20 -2.15
C LEU A 73 -1.54 -7.10 -2.47
N LEU A 74 -2.05 -5.91 -2.76
CA LEU A 74 -1.23 -4.73 -3.01
C LEU A 74 -1.10 -3.93 -1.71
N ASP A 75 0.13 -3.67 -1.31
CA ASP A 75 0.43 -2.82 -0.17
C ASP A 75 0.74 -1.39 -0.64
N VAL A 76 -0.06 -0.44 -0.17
CA VAL A 76 0.02 0.98 -0.53
C VAL A 76 0.92 1.79 0.41
N SER A 77 1.53 1.14 1.41
CA SER A 77 2.58 1.76 2.21
C SER A 77 3.72 2.22 1.30
N HIS A 78 4.32 3.37 1.61
CA HIS A 78 5.37 4.05 0.84
C HIS A 78 4.96 4.72 -0.48
N LEU A 79 3.76 4.46 -1.00
CA LEU A 79 3.28 5.18 -2.19
C LEU A 79 3.03 6.65 -1.92
N ASN A 80 3.32 7.48 -2.92
CA ASN A 80 2.77 8.82 -2.99
C ASN A 80 1.25 8.80 -3.20
N GLU A 81 0.62 9.95 -2.99
CA GLU A 81 -0.84 10.07 -3.10
C GLU A 81 -1.36 9.71 -4.51
N ALA A 82 -0.65 10.13 -5.56
CA ALA A 82 -1.06 9.83 -6.93
C ALA A 82 -1.06 8.32 -7.23
N GLY A 83 -0.01 7.61 -6.79
CA GLY A 83 0.12 6.16 -6.93
C GLY A 83 -0.91 5.41 -6.10
N PHE A 84 -1.17 5.87 -4.87
CA PHE A 84 -2.26 5.35 -4.04
C PHE A 84 -3.60 5.40 -4.80
N TRP A 85 -3.94 6.54 -5.38
CA TRP A 85 -5.21 6.70 -6.10
C TRP A 85 -5.26 5.92 -7.41
N ASP A 86 -4.12 5.68 -8.06
CA ASP A 86 -4.05 4.78 -9.21
C ASP A 86 -4.38 3.33 -8.80
N ILE A 87 -3.81 2.84 -7.69
CA ILE A 87 -4.14 1.50 -7.18
C ILE A 87 -5.60 1.43 -6.75
N ALA A 88 -6.08 2.42 -5.99
CA ALA A 88 -7.47 2.46 -5.53
C ALA A 88 -8.49 2.45 -6.69
N ARG A 89 -8.12 2.97 -7.87
CA ARG A 89 -8.96 2.92 -9.08
C ARG A 89 -8.84 1.63 -9.86
N LEU A 90 -7.67 1.00 -9.86
CA LEU A 90 -7.35 -0.13 -10.74
C LEU A 90 -7.58 -1.48 -10.07
N SER A 91 -7.29 -1.58 -8.78
CA SER A 91 -7.37 -2.84 -8.05
C SER A 91 -8.81 -3.20 -7.71
N GLN A 92 -9.12 -4.48 -7.81
CA GLN A 92 -10.37 -5.11 -7.37
C GLN A 92 -10.22 -5.83 -6.03
N GLN A 93 -9.01 -5.82 -5.45
CA GLN A 93 -8.71 -6.42 -4.14
C GLN A 93 -8.79 -5.34 -3.05
N PRO A 94 -9.03 -5.72 -1.78
CA PRO A 94 -8.96 -4.77 -0.66
C PRO A 94 -7.59 -4.11 -0.56
N LEU A 95 -7.58 -2.79 -0.28
CA LEU A 95 -6.33 -2.04 -0.12
C LEU A 95 -5.68 -2.39 1.22
N LEU A 96 -4.40 -2.74 1.20
CA LEU A 96 -3.61 -2.95 2.40
C LEU A 96 -2.63 -1.80 2.57
N ALA A 97 -2.61 -1.14 3.72
CA ALA A 97 -1.50 -0.29 4.14
C ALA A 97 -0.84 -0.96 5.34
N SER A 98 0.14 -1.84 5.11
CA SER A 98 0.64 -2.70 6.19
C SER A 98 1.39 -1.95 7.29
N HIS A 99 1.99 -0.78 6.98
CA HIS A 99 2.73 0.04 7.94
C HIS A 99 2.67 1.52 7.57
N SER A 100 1.55 2.16 7.91
CA SER A 100 1.34 3.61 7.74
C SER A 100 0.50 4.18 8.89
N ASN A 101 0.70 5.47 9.24
CA ASN A 101 -0.08 6.14 10.28
C ASN A 101 -1.01 7.22 9.69
N ALA A 102 -1.78 7.93 10.53
CA ALA A 102 -2.66 9.01 10.09
C ALA A 102 -1.89 10.33 9.91
N HIS A 103 -2.04 10.95 8.74
CA HIS A 103 -1.38 12.21 8.38
C HIS A 103 -1.84 13.36 9.28
N ALA A 104 -3.12 13.35 9.67
CA ALA A 104 -3.69 14.32 10.59
C ALA A 104 -3.01 14.34 11.98
N LEU A 105 -2.38 13.23 12.40
CA LEU A 105 -1.70 13.12 13.70
C LEU A 105 -0.19 13.36 13.58
N CYS A 106 0.42 12.95 12.47
CA CYS A 106 1.76 13.38 12.10
C CYS A 106 1.81 13.62 10.60
N PRO A 107 2.05 14.88 10.17
CA PRO A 107 1.95 15.27 8.77
C PRO A 107 3.21 14.90 7.97
N SER A 108 3.66 13.64 8.08
CA SER A 108 4.70 13.06 7.23
C SER A 108 4.09 12.59 5.92
N PRO A 109 4.77 12.75 4.76
CA PRO A 109 4.28 12.22 3.47
C PRO A 109 4.10 10.70 3.46
N ARG A 110 4.68 9.98 4.43
CA ARG A 110 4.47 8.54 4.61
C ARG A 110 3.11 8.18 5.19
N ASN A 111 2.42 9.13 5.81
CA ASN A 111 1.14 8.87 6.46
C ASN A 111 -0.04 9.13 5.54
N LEU A 112 -1.13 8.41 5.80
CA LEU A 112 -2.35 8.47 4.99
C LEU A 112 -3.22 9.64 5.42
N THR A 113 -3.68 10.43 4.46
CA THR A 113 -4.73 11.43 4.67
C THR A 113 -6.04 10.76 5.06
N ASP A 114 -6.96 11.49 5.69
CA ASP A 114 -8.29 10.97 6.05
C ASP A 114 -9.02 10.39 4.83
N ARG A 115 -8.87 11.05 3.66
CA ARG A 115 -9.47 10.58 2.40
C ARG A 115 -8.88 9.24 1.93
N GLN A 116 -7.58 9.01 2.15
CA GLN A 116 -6.95 7.73 1.85
C GLN A 116 -7.38 6.66 2.85
N LEU A 117 -7.54 7.00 4.14
CA LEU A 117 -8.06 6.09 5.16
C LEU A 117 -9.50 5.65 4.85
N ASP A 118 -10.36 6.59 4.43
CA ASP A 118 -11.73 6.31 4.02
C ASP A 118 -11.74 5.37 2.80
N ALA A 119 -10.91 5.61 1.79
CA ALA A 119 -10.80 4.73 0.62
C ALA A 119 -10.32 3.31 0.98
N VAL A 120 -9.40 3.17 1.94
CA VAL A 120 -9.00 1.85 2.46
C VAL A 120 -10.19 1.16 3.13
N ALA A 121 -10.94 1.87 3.97
CA ALA A 121 -12.13 1.32 4.64
C ALA A 121 -13.23 0.92 3.64
N GLU A 122 -13.52 1.75 2.64
CA GLU A 122 -14.50 1.48 1.58
C GLU A 122 -14.13 0.23 0.75
N SER A 123 -12.84 -0.03 0.55
CA SER A 123 -12.36 -1.24 -0.14
C SER A 123 -12.46 -2.52 0.70
N GLY A 124 -12.87 -2.44 1.98
CA GLY A 124 -12.78 -3.55 2.93
C GLY A 124 -11.34 -3.87 3.35
N GLY A 125 -10.45 -2.90 3.19
CA GLY A 125 -9.02 -3.00 3.41
C GLY A 125 -8.58 -2.91 4.87
N LEU A 126 -7.27 -2.84 5.09
CA LEU A 126 -6.68 -2.78 6.42
C LEU A 126 -5.50 -1.82 6.49
N VAL A 127 -5.41 -1.08 7.59
CA VAL A 127 -4.26 -0.22 7.91
C VAL A 127 -3.56 -0.77 9.15
N GLY A 128 -2.30 -1.17 9.00
CA GLY A 128 -1.40 -1.50 10.09
C GLY A 128 -0.68 -0.23 10.56
N SER A 129 -0.95 0.19 11.80
CA SER A 129 -0.23 1.30 12.43
C SER A 129 1.15 0.85 12.87
N VAL A 130 2.17 1.67 12.61
CA VAL A 130 3.58 1.35 12.91
C VAL A 130 4.12 2.18 14.08
N LEU A 131 4.70 1.47 15.05
CA LEU A 131 5.54 1.97 16.14
C LEU A 131 6.95 1.42 15.84
N PRO A 132 8.10 2.16 15.83
CA PRO A 132 8.47 3.45 16.40
C PRO A 132 9.22 4.32 15.36
N GLN A 133 8.49 4.99 14.46
CA GLN A 133 9.10 5.98 13.57
C GLN A 133 9.06 7.37 14.24
N PRO A 134 9.91 8.35 13.88
CA PRO A 134 9.71 9.77 14.27
C PRO A 134 8.40 10.37 13.72
N ILE A 135 7.49 9.52 13.20
CA ILE A 135 6.32 9.78 12.38
C ILE A 135 5.00 9.54 13.16
N CYS A 136 5.02 9.21 14.48
CA CYS A 136 3.91 9.46 15.43
C CYS A 136 4.15 8.83 16.81
N ALA A 137 3.79 9.54 17.89
CA ALA A 137 3.75 9.03 19.27
C ALA A 137 2.33 8.63 19.76
N VAL A 138 1.27 8.78 18.96
CA VAL A 138 -0.11 8.43 19.39
C VAL A 138 -0.94 8.01 18.18
N MET A 139 -1.45 6.77 18.18
CA MET A 139 -2.63 6.35 17.41
C MET A 139 -3.34 5.21 18.16
N VAL A 140 -4.56 5.46 18.66
CA VAL A 140 -5.55 4.42 18.97
C VAL A 140 -6.91 4.86 18.43
N ALA A 141 -7.55 3.92 17.73
CA ALA A 141 -8.98 3.81 17.39
C ALA A 141 -9.58 4.75 16.33
N LYS A 142 -9.77 4.19 15.13
CA LYS A 142 -11.04 4.32 14.36
C LYS A 142 -11.54 3.00 13.75
N THR A 143 -10.73 1.95 13.69
CA THR A 143 -11.11 0.68 13.02
C THR A 143 -12.03 -0.24 13.85
N GLN A 144 -12.30 0.06 15.12
CA GLN A 144 -13.07 -0.83 16.00
C GLN A 144 -14.58 -0.56 16.03
N GLN A 145 -15.03 0.56 15.43
CA GLN A 145 -16.44 0.98 15.51
C GLN A 145 -17.34 0.40 14.39
N GLN A 146 -16.78 -0.23 13.35
CA GLN A 146 -17.56 -0.95 12.33
C GLN A 146 -17.75 -2.44 12.62
N ILE A 147 -16.94 -3.05 13.50
CA ILE A 147 -17.07 -4.46 13.89
C ILE A 147 -18.15 -4.66 14.97
N SER A 148 -18.60 -3.59 15.63
CA SER A 148 -19.59 -3.65 16.72
C SER A 148 -21.06 -3.55 16.27
N ASN A 149 -21.33 -3.45 14.97
CA ASN A 149 -22.69 -3.37 14.40
C ASN A 149 -23.04 -4.55 13.45
N LEU A 150 -22.36 -5.68 13.61
CA LEU A 150 -22.76 -7.00 13.08
C LEU A 150 -22.89 -7.98 14.25
#